data_AF-A0AA39J1D9-F1
#
_entry.id   AF-A0AA39J1D9-F1
#
_cell.length_a   1.000
_cell.length_b   1.000
_cell.length_c   1.000
_cell.angle_alpha   90.00
_cell.angle_beta   90.00
_cell.angle_gamma   90.00
#
_symmetry.space_group_name_H-M   'P 1'
#
loop_
_entity.id
_entity.type
_entity.pdbx_description
1 polymer ?
#
loop_
_entity_poly.entity_id
_entity_poly.type
_entity_poly.pdbx_seq_one_letter_code
_entity_poly.pdbx_strand_id
1 'polypeptide(L)'
;MLYLHPFGSFLIAPNYLTTLHFTHGRVLPDDLLHILRITPTIEDLRLLDVGPGTITGQILDDLNASKDNYIAPRLHTLHLSGELDFPTEKFVGMVESRWTLAENRLKDTYLCLFAAYKEPNAEEIARLKSLLVLHQRRTQGISFDLIPRRHKCPH
;
A
#
# COMPACT_ATOMS: atom_id res chain seq x y z
N MET A 1 28.62 -15.70 -0.16
CA MET A 1 29.93 -16.37 0.03
C MET A 1 30.89 -15.30 0.52
N LEU A 2 31.37 -15.40 1.76
CA LEU A 2 32.20 -14.36 2.38
C LEU A 2 33.67 -14.57 2.01
N TYR A 3 34.32 -13.53 1.48
CA TYR A 3 35.78 -13.42 1.42
C TYR A 3 36.20 -12.20 2.23
N LEU A 4 37.20 -12.39 3.09
CA LEU A 4 37.83 -11.35 3.89
C LEU A 4 39.19 -11.00 3.27
N HIS A 5 39.43 -9.70 3.05
CA HIS A 5 40.77 -9.13 2.92
C HIS A 5 40.94 -7.98 3.92
N PRO A 6 42.15 -7.73 4.43
CA PRO A 6 42.43 -6.79 5.50
C PRO A 6 42.67 -5.39 4.91
N PHE A 7 42.30 -4.35 5.65
CA PHE A 7 42.34 -2.92 5.27
C PHE A 7 41.20 -2.47 4.35
N GLY A 8 40.06 -2.18 4.98
CA GLY A 8 38.96 -1.44 4.38
C GLY A 8 38.08 -0.90 5.50
N SER A 9 38.01 0.42 5.64
CA SER A 9 36.98 1.10 6.40
C SER A 9 35.61 0.46 6.09
N PHE A 10 34.97 -0.07 7.12
CA PHE A 10 33.64 -0.65 7.03
C PHE A 10 32.64 0.45 6.66
N LEU A 11 32.30 0.58 5.38
CA LEU A 11 31.00 1.09 5.01
C LEU A 11 30.00 -0.03 5.36
N ILE A 12 29.51 0.01 6.59
CA ILE A 12 28.22 -0.61 6.90
C ILE A 12 27.23 0.14 6.01
N ALA A 13 26.83 -0.46 4.89
CA ALA A 13 25.65 0.02 4.20
C ALA A 13 24.52 -0.06 5.25
N PRO A 14 23.91 1.06 5.67
CA PRO A 14 22.81 0.97 6.61
C PRO A 14 21.75 0.10 5.95
N ASN A 15 21.30 -0.96 6.63
CA ASN A 15 20.26 -1.85 6.11
C ASN A 15 19.03 -1.00 5.78
N TYR A 16 18.85 -0.67 4.50
CA TYR A 16 17.71 0.09 4.02
C TYR A 16 16.50 -0.83 4.03
N LEU A 17 15.44 -0.45 4.75
CA LEU A 17 14.20 -1.21 4.76
C LEU A 17 13.55 -1.12 3.37
N THR A 18 13.53 -2.23 2.64
CA THR A 18 12.88 -2.35 1.32
C THR A 18 11.52 -3.03 1.41
N THR A 19 11.28 -3.79 2.47
CA THR A 19 10.06 -4.57 2.65
C THR A 19 9.50 -4.34 4.05
N LEU A 20 8.22 -3.95 4.11
CA LEU A 20 7.47 -3.81 5.37
C LEU A 20 6.22 -4.66 5.29
N HIS A 21 6.25 -5.81 5.97
CA HIS A 21 5.11 -6.71 6.10
C HIS A 21 4.62 -6.68 7.54
N PHE A 22 3.38 -6.26 7.73
CA PHE A 22 2.73 -6.18 9.03
C PHE A 22 1.37 -6.88 8.94
N THR A 23 1.13 -7.84 9.82
CA THR A 23 -0.05 -8.73 9.73
C THR A 23 -0.68 -8.95 11.10
N HIS A 24 -2.01 -8.95 11.19
CA HIS A 24 -2.78 -9.22 12.41
C HIS A 24 -2.37 -8.32 13.58
N GLY A 25 -2.46 -7.01 13.38
CA GLY A 25 -2.01 -6.05 14.38
C GLY A 25 -2.63 -4.67 14.22
N ARG A 26 -2.38 -3.82 15.21
CA ARG A 26 -2.75 -2.41 15.16
C ARG A 26 -1.47 -1.59 15.10
N VAL A 27 -1.33 -0.80 14.04
CA VAL A 27 -0.30 0.23 13.92
C VAL A 27 -1.00 1.58 13.93
N LEU A 28 -0.47 2.53 14.69
CA LEU A 28 -1.04 3.88 14.71
C LEU A 28 -0.71 4.57 13.38
N PRO A 29 -1.64 5.39 12.83
CA PRO A 29 -1.40 6.06 11.56
C PRO A 29 -0.15 6.94 11.54
N ASP A 30 0.10 7.63 12.65
CA ASP A 30 1.28 8.50 12.80
C ASP A 30 2.58 7.70 12.80
N ASP A 31 2.59 6.52 13.43
CA ASP A 31 3.74 5.61 13.43
C ASP A 31 4.00 5.05 12.04
N LEU A 32 2.95 4.58 11.35
CA LEU A 32 3.06 4.10 9.98
C LEU A 32 3.58 5.20 9.06
N LEU A 33 3.02 6.41 9.16
CA LEU A 33 3.46 7.55 8.37
C LEU A 33 4.91 7.92 8.66
N HIS A 34 5.33 7.90 9.93
CA HIS A 34 6.71 8.15 10.32
C HIS A 34 7.66 7.11 9.70
N ILE A 35 7.33 5.82 9.80
CA ILE A 35 8.10 4.73 9.19
C ILE A 35 8.27 4.99 7.69
N LEU A 36 7.17 5.21 6.95
CA LEU A 36 7.21 5.42 5.51
C LEU A 36 8.02 6.67 5.10
N ARG A 37 8.09 7.70 5.94
CA ARG A 37 8.91 8.89 5.72
C ARG A 37 10.40 8.64 5.91
N ILE A 38 10.78 7.87 6.92
CA ILE A 38 12.20 7.59 7.21
C ILE A 38 12.76 6.43 6.36
N THR A 39 11.89 5.67 5.67
CA THR A 39 12.27 4.58 4.78
C THR A 39 11.82 4.81 3.33
N PRO A 40 12.39 5.80 2.61
CA PRO A 40 12.06 6.06 1.20
C PRO A 40 12.45 4.91 0.25
N THR A 41 13.21 3.94 0.76
CA THR A 41 13.66 2.74 0.04
C THR A 41 12.63 1.61 0.00
N ILE A 42 11.47 1.76 0.66
CA ILE A 42 10.42 0.73 0.62
C ILE A 42 9.96 0.50 -0.82
N GLU A 43 9.95 -0.78 -1.19
CA GLU A 43 9.58 -1.35 -2.47
C GLU A 43 8.32 -2.23 -2.36
N ASP A 44 8.17 -2.95 -1.24
CA ASP A 44 7.04 -3.83 -0.94
C ASP A 44 6.42 -3.50 0.43
N LEU A 45 5.18 -2.99 0.42
CA LEU A 45 4.39 -2.66 1.60
C LEU A 45 3.17 -3.57 1.68
N ARG A 46 3.10 -4.39 2.73
CA ARG A 46 1.94 -5.25 3.01
C ARG A 46 1.42 -5.01 4.40
N LEU A 47 0.22 -4.47 4.48
CA LEU A 47 -0.50 -4.19 5.72
C LEU A 47 -1.76 -5.04 5.71
N LEU A 48 -1.66 -6.23 6.30
CA LEU A 48 -2.67 -7.28 6.16
C LEU A 48 -3.41 -7.49 7.48
N ASP A 49 -4.75 -7.49 7.45
CA ASP A 49 -5.55 -7.63 8.67
C ASP A 49 -5.17 -6.56 9.72
N VAL A 50 -5.06 -5.31 9.26
CA VAL A 50 -4.79 -4.17 10.13
C VAL A 50 -6.08 -3.57 10.65
N GLY A 51 -6.05 -3.10 11.90
CA GLY A 51 -7.21 -2.51 12.56
C GLY A 51 -7.73 -1.24 11.87
N PRO A 52 -8.98 -0.84 12.15
CA PRO A 52 -9.55 0.39 11.62
C PRO A 52 -8.73 1.60 12.08
N GLY A 53 -8.72 2.61 11.23
CA GLY A 53 -8.00 3.87 11.38
C GLY A 53 -6.62 3.85 10.76
N THR A 54 -6.04 2.68 10.49
CA THR A 54 -4.62 2.51 10.14
C THR A 54 -4.24 3.25 8.86
N ILE A 55 -5.02 3.12 7.79
CA ILE A 55 -4.78 3.80 6.53
C ILE A 55 -5.65 5.04 6.50
N THR A 56 -5.04 6.22 6.53
CA THR A 56 -5.77 7.48 6.53
C THR A 56 -5.72 8.15 5.16
N GLY A 57 -6.63 9.09 4.91
CA GLY A 57 -6.55 9.95 3.73
C GLY A 57 -5.21 10.69 3.62
N GLN A 58 -4.59 11.07 4.74
CA GLN A 58 -3.28 11.71 4.76
C GLN A 58 -2.17 10.79 4.26
N ILE A 59 -2.18 9.51 4.67
CA ILE A 59 -1.21 8.52 4.18
C ILE A 59 -1.37 8.33 2.66
N LEU A 60 -2.61 8.27 2.17
CA LEU A 60 -2.89 8.15 0.73
C LEU A 60 -2.43 9.39 -0.06
N ASP A 61 -2.67 10.59 0.47
CA ASP A 61 -2.19 11.84 -0.14
C ASP A 61 -0.66 11.88 -0.15
N ASP A 62 0.01 11.49 0.94
CA ASP A 62 1.47 11.46 1.02
C ASP A 62 2.08 10.38 0.11
N LEU A 63 1.37 9.29 -0.15
CA LEU A 63 1.76 8.28 -1.12
C LEU A 63 1.48 8.69 -2.57
N ASN A 64 0.66 9.71 -2.83
CA ASN A 64 0.27 10.09 -4.18
C ASN A 64 1.46 10.71 -4.95
N ALA A 65 1.79 10.16 -6.11
CA ALA A 65 2.97 10.59 -6.88
C ALA A 65 2.81 12.00 -7.49
N SER A 66 1.58 12.53 -7.55
CA SER A 66 1.32 13.92 -7.96
C SER A 66 1.71 14.94 -6.89
N LYS A 67 2.01 14.50 -5.65
CA LYS A 67 2.44 15.36 -4.56
C LYS A 67 3.95 15.56 -4.61
N ASP A 68 4.40 16.80 -4.41
CA ASP A 68 5.81 17.08 -4.19
C ASP A 68 6.33 16.32 -2.96
N ASN A 69 7.50 15.68 -3.11
CA ASN A 69 8.15 14.89 -2.06
C ASN A 69 7.24 13.78 -1.47
N TYR A 70 6.47 13.11 -2.33
CA TYR A 70 5.68 11.95 -1.93
C TYR A 70 6.55 10.84 -1.31
N ILE A 71 5.98 10.11 -0.36
CA ILE A 71 6.71 9.10 0.45
C ILE A 71 6.82 7.77 -0.30
N ALA A 72 7.80 6.94 0.06
CA ALA A 72 8.04 5.63 -0.57
C ALA A 72 8.08 5.68 -2.13
N PRO A 73 8.98 6.47 -2.75
CA PRO A 73 9.06 6.61 -4.20
C PRO A 73 9.44 5.33 -4.95
N ARG A 74 9.94 4.30 -4.25
CA ARG A 74 10.30 3.00 -4.84
C ARG A 74 9.20 1.95 -4.75
N LEU A 75 8.07 2.27 -4.11
CA LEU A 75 6.99 1.33 -3.85
C LEU A 75 6.38 0.82 -5.15
N HIS A 76 6.60 -0.47 -5.43
CA HIS A 76 6.01 -1.16 -6.57
C HIS A 76 5.01 -2.25 -6.17
N THR A 77 4.95 -2.63 -4.90
CA THR A 77 3.98 -3.59 -4.37
C THR A 77 3.25 -2.99 -3.17
N LEU A 78 1.91 -2.90 -3.25
CA LEU A 78 1.06 -2.38 -2.17
C LEU A 78 -0.08 -3.35 -1.91
N HIS A 79 -0.02 -4.05 -0.79
CA HIS A 79 -1.09 -4.95 -0.35
C HIS A 79 -1.73 -4.42 0.93
N LEU A 80 -3.02 -4.15 0.87
CA LEU A 80 -3.81 -3.68 2.00
C LEU A 80 -4.92 -4.69 2.29
N SER A 81 -5.04 -5.10 3.55
CA SER A 81 -6.21 -5.83 4.03
C SER A 81 -6.66 -5.26 5.37
N GLY A 82 -7.92 -4.91 5.47
CA GLY A 82 -8.42 -4.10 6.58
C GLY A 82 -9.87 -3.68 6.37
N GLU A 83 -10.38 -2.95 7.36
CA GLU A 83 -11.68 -2.29 7.23
C GLU A 83 -11.55 -1.15 6.22
N LEU A 84 -12.58 -0.93 5.40
CA LEU A 84 -12.59 0.17 4.46
C LEU A 84 -13.01 1.45 5.19
N ASP A 85 -12.07 2.19 5.77
CA ASP A 85 -12.36 3.43 6.50
C ASP A 85 -11.67 4.67 5.90
N PHE A 86 -10.87 4.48 4.85
CA PHE A 86 -10.24 5.56 4.10
C PHE A 86 -11.07 6.04 2.89
N PRO A 87 -10.88 7.29 2.43
CA PRO A 87 -11.53 7.79 1.22
C PRO A 87 -11.08 7.01 -0.02
N THR A 88 -11.99 6.25 -0.65
CA THR A 88 -11.66 5.38 -1.79
C THR A 88 -11.25 6.16 -3.03
N GLU A 89 -11.84 7.34 -3.26
CA GLU A 89 -11.44 8.29 -4.31
C GLU A 89 -9.93 8.62 -4.22
N LYS A 90 -9.42 8.87 -2.99
CA LYS A 90 -7.99 9.15 -2.76
C LYS A 90 -7.12 7.93 -3.04
N PHE A 91 -7.59 6.74 -2.65
CA PHE A 91 -6.89 5.50 -2.92
C PHE A 91 -6.77 5.25 -4.44
N VAL A 92 -7.86 5.41 -5.18
CA VAL A 92 -7.88 5.30 -6.64
C VAL A 92 -6.91 6.29 -7.28
N GLY A 93 -7.00 7.58 -6.91
CA GLY A 93 -6.10 8.60 -7.43
C GLY A 93 -4.62 8.32 -7.12
N MET A 94 -4.31 7.80 -5.93
CA MET A 94 -2.94 7.42 -5.56
C MET A 94 -2.43 6.25 -6.41
N VAL A 95 -3.21 5.17 -6.57
CA VAL A 95 -2.83 4.02 -7.40
C VAL A 95 -2.60 4.46 -8.85
N GLU A 96 -3.51 5.26 -9.40
CA GLU A 96 -3.39 5.77 -10.78
C GLU A 96 -2.16 6.66 -10.96
N SER A 97 -1.89 7.56 -10.01
CA SER A 97 -0.71 8.45 -10.07
C SER A 97 0.60 7.68 -10.11
N ARG A 98 0.69 6.54 -9.41
CA ARG A 98 1.90 5.71 -9.34
C ARG A 98 2.01 4.74 -10.50
N TRP A 99 0.88 4.29 -11.04
CA TRP A 99 0.86 3.39 -12.18
C TRP A 99 1.47 4.03 -13.45
N THR A 100 1.26 5.34 -13.62
CA THR A 100 1.71 6.10 -14.79
C THR A 100 3.18 6.51 -14.73
N LEU A 101 3.90 6.21 -13.65
CA LEU A 101 5.32 6.49 -13.53
C LEU A 101 6.15 5.66 -14.52
N ALA A 102 7.23 6.26 -15.03
CA ALA A 102 8.17 5.55 -15.92
C ALA A 102 9.03 4.53 -15.15
N GLU A 103 9.49 4.92 -13.96
CA GLU A 103 10.30 4.10 -13.06
C GLU A 103 9.55 3.87 -11.75
N ASN A 104 9.82 2.75 -11.07
CA ASN A 104 9.22 2.39 -9.78
C ASN A 104 7.68 2.47 -9.75
N ARG A 105 7.03 2.31 -10.92
CA ARG A 105 5.58 2.30 -10.99
C ARG A 105 5.00 1.22 -10.09
N LEU A 106 3.82 1.48 -9.55
CA LEU A 106 3.10 0.51 -8.75
C LEU A 106 2.68 -0.67 -9.64
N LYS A 107 3.37 -1.81 -9.52
CA LYS A 107 3.18 -2.98 -10.39
C LYS A 107 2.12 -3.92 -9.86
N ASP A 108 2.02 -4.04 -8.54
CA ASP A 108 1.15 -5.00 -7.89
C ASP A 108 0.38 -4.34 -6.75
N THR A 109 -0.93 -4.19 -6.94
CA THR A 109 -1.82 -3.61 -5.94
C THR A 109 -2.86 -4.63 -5.53
N TYR A 110 -3.01 -4.81 -4.23
CA TYR A 110 -3.96 -5.75 -3.67
C TYR A 110 -4.75 -5.05 -2.57
N LEU A 111 -6.08 -5.18 -2.61
CA LEU A 111 -7.00 -4.65 -1.62
C LEU A 111 -8.02 -5.71 -1.22
N CYS A 112 -7.88 -6.25 -0.01
CA CYS A 112 -8.84 -7.18 0.58
C CYS A 112 -9.67 -6.46 1.64
N LEU A 113 -10.97 -6.29 1.39
CA LEU A 113 -11.86 -5.52 2.24
C LEU A 113 -12.64 -6.42 3.18
N PHE A 114 -12.68 -6.05 4.47
CA PHE A 114 -13.68 -6.59 5.38
C PHE A 114 -15.04 -5.96 5.06
N ALA A 115 -15.95 -6.76 4.51
CA ALA A 115 -17.37 -6.42 4.54
C ALA A 115 -17.93 -6.87 5.88
N ALA A 116 -18.72 -6.02 6.54
CA ALA A 116 -19.53 -6.47 7.66
C ALA A 116 -20.44 -7.64 7.21
N TYR A 117 -20.85 -8.51 8.13
CA TYR A 117 -21.82 -9.59 7.86
C TYR A 117 -23.24 -9.09 7.52
N LYS A 118 -23.39 -7.80 7.18
CA LYS A 118 -24.65 -7.15 6.86
C LYS A 118 -24.64 -6.74 5.39
N GLU A 119 -25.83 -6.62 4.81
CA GLU A 119 -25.98 -6.09 3.45
C GLU A 119 -25.38 -4.67 3.38
N PRO A 120 -24.58 -4.39 2.33
CA PRO A 120 -23.90 -3.11 2.23
C PRO A 120 -24.93 -1.99 2.03
N ASN A 121 -24.77 -0.89 2.77
CA ASN A 121 -25.60 0.29 2.60
C ASN A 121 -25.22 1.06 1.32
N ALA A 122 -26.01 2.09 0.98
CA ALA A 122 -25.79 2.87 -0.24
C ALA A 122 -24.39 3.53 -0.31
N GLU A 123 -23.83 3.93 0.83
CA GLU A 123 -22.49 4.52 0.93
C GLU A 123 -21.40 3.47 0.68
N GLU A 124 -21.51 2.28 1.28
CA GLU A 124 -20.59 1.16 1.04
C GLU A 124 -20.62 0.73 -0.43
N ILE A 125 -21.81 0.68 -1.04
CA ILE A 125 -21.96 0.41 -2.48
C ILE A 125 -21.26 1.49 -3.32
N ALA A 126 -21.41 2.78 -2.98
CA ALA A 126 -20.74 3.86 -3.68
C ALA A 126 -19.21 3.75 -3.57
N ARG A 127 -18.69 3.44 -2.39
CA ARG A 127 -17.26 3.23 -2.15
C ARG A 127 -16.72 2.03 -2.94
N LEU A 128 -17.43 0.90 -2.93
CA LEU A 128 -17.06 -0.26 -3.76
C LEU A 128 -17.07 0.07 -5.26
N LYS A 129 -18.07 0.82 -5.74
CA LYS A 129 -18.13 1.28 -7.13
C LYS A 129 -16.92 2.13 -7.52
N SER A 130 -16.45 3.02 -6.64
CA SER A 130 -15.25 3.82 -6.92
C SER A 130 -13.99 2.94 -7.09
N LEU A 131 -13.86 1.85 -6.32
CA LEU A 131 -12.74 0.91 -6.42
C LEU A 131 -12.82 0.03 -7.67
N LEU A 132 -14.03 -0.28 -8.16
CA LEU A 132 -14.22 -1.07 -9.39
C LEU A 132 -13.61 -0.41 -10.63
N VAL A 133 -13.40 0.92 -10.61
CA VAL A 133 -12.69 1.64 -11.68
C VAL A 133 -11.29 1.07 -11.89
N LEU A 134 -10.53 0.79 -10.81
CA LEU A 134 -9.20 0.18 -10.92
C LEU A 134 -9.26 -1.24 -11.48
N HIS A 135 -10.30 -2.01 -11.10
CA HIS A 135 -10.50 -3.36 -11.61
C HIS A 135 -10.76 -3.38 -13.13
N GLN A 136 -11.56 -2.44 -13.63
CA GLN A 136 -11.82 -2.29 -15.07
C GLN A 136 -10.56 -1.94 -15.87
N ARG A 137 -9.64 -1.17 -15.26
CA ARG A 137 -8.37 -0.75 -15.86
C ARG A 137 -7.29 -1.83 -15.83
N ARG A 138 -7.56 -3.04 -15.34
CA ARG A 138 -6.65 -4.20 -15.51
C ARG A 138 -6.29 -4.47 -16.97
N THR A 139 -7.25 -4.27 -17.85
CA THR A 139 -7.06 -4.38 -19.31
C THR A 139 -6.03 -3.39 -19.86
N GLN A 140 -5.77 -2.30 -19.14
CA GLN A 140 -4.79 -1.26 -19.47
C GLN A 140 -3.44 -1.48 -18.74
N GLY A 141 -3.31 -2.62 -18.04
CA GLY A 141 -2.08 -3.07 -17.40
C GLY A 141 -2.03 -2.93 -15.88
N ILE A 142 -2.98 -2.23 -15.24
CA ILE A 142 -3.01 -2.07 -13.78
C ILE A 142 -3.22 -3.43 -13.11
N SER A 143 -2.27 -3.92 -12.30
CA SER A 143 -2.54 -5.07 -11.42
C SER A 143 -3.26 -4.59 -10.17
N PHE A 144 -4.56 -4.90 -10.08
CA PHE A 144 -5.38 -4.53 -8.93
C PHE A 144 -6.38 -5.62 -8.56
N ASP A 145 -6.17 -6.33 -7.45
CA ASP A 145 -7.12 -7.29 -6.89
C ASP A 145 -8.01 -6.70 -5.79
N LEU A 146 -9.33 -6.74 -6.01
CA LEU A 146 -10.34 -6.38 -5.02
C LEU A 146 -11.02 -7.65 -4.54
N ILE A 147 -10.78 -8.02 -3.29
CA ILE A 147 -11.38 -9.22 -2.68
C ILE A 147 -12.34 -8.79 -1.57
N PRO A 148 -13.67 -8.89 -1.78
CA PRO A 148 -14.62 -8.77 -0.68
C PRO A 148 -14.47 -10.00 0.22
N ARG A 149 -14.03 -9.80 1.47
CA ARG A 149 -13.78 -10.89 2.42
C ARG A 149 -15.12 -11.44 2.93
N ARG A 150 -15.79 -12.26 2.13
CA ARG A 150 -16.70 -13.32 2.63
C ARG A 150 -15.92 -14.57 3.03
N HIS A 151 -14.70 -14.75 2.49
CA HIS A 151 -13.75 -15.85 2.76
C HIS A 151 -12.31 -15.30 2.91
N LYS A 152 -11.42 -16.04 3.63
CA LYS A 152 -10.03 -15.65 3.97
C LYS A 152 -9.25 -15.07 2.77
N CYS A 153 -8.54 -13.95 2.99
CA CYS A 153 -7.56 -13.44 2.01
C CYS A 153 -6.43 -14.48 1.83
N PRO A 154 -5.95 -14.76 0.61
CA PRO A 154 -4.77 -15.59 0.40
C PRO A 154 -3.54 -14.94 1.05
N HIS A 155 -2.73 -15.78 1.71
CA HIS A 155 -1.48 -15.42 2.36
C HIS A 155 -0.34 -15.21 1.36
#